data_AF-A0A9N8EZY3-F1
#
_entry.id   AF-A0A9N8EZY3-F1
#
_cell.length_a   1.000
_cell.length_b   1.000
_cell.length_c   1.000
_cell.angle_alpha   90.00
_cell.angle_beta   90.00
_cell.angle_gamma   90.00
#
_symmetry.space_group_name_H-M   'P 1'
#
loop_
_entity.id
_entity.type
_entity.pdbx_description
1 polymer ?
#
loop_
_entity_poly.entity_id
_entity_poly.type
_entity_poly.pdbx_seq_one_letter_code
_entity_poly.pdbx_strand_id
1 'polypeptide(L)'
;MAIIKTTPSTSSLLHRNQYQIRAQFLNSLGIVRDVVPTDDDSEDEMEGTNDNGKQPLEFMREDDDHDMQQQTQVTFALDVSLHEIPSHRDYSPEDKLAIWNGSKQVSAIVQRNTVEYAAEGWCVEGVLEEDSFVQLPSGELVHPATLEQQQRIAKQRKLRMQAEKRRKQGYAYKSVADCLNFHQKPVKAKRRKQKPSKRTPLRTLSATSE
;
A
#
# COMPACT_ATOMS: atom_id res chain seq x y z
N MET A 1 3.32 28.80 -46.37
CA MET A 1 4.12 27.56 -46.35
C MET A 1 5.16 27.69 -45.26
N ALA A 2 5.03 26.96 -44.16
CA ALA A 2 5.95 27.02 -43.02
C ALA A 2 6.84 25.78 -43.02
N ILE A 3 8.16 25.99 -43.04
CA ILE A 3 9.17 24.93 -43.02
C ILE A 3 9.49 24.62 -41.56
N ILE A 4 9.05 23.45 -41.08
CA ILE A 4 9.35 22.94 -39.75
C ILE A 4 10.75 22.31 -39.80
N LYS A 5 11.71 22.93 -39.11
CA LYS A 5 13.06 22.37 -38.93
C LYS A 5 13.03 21.34 -37.80
N THR A 6 13.17 20.07 -38.14
CA THR A 6 13.36 18.99 -37.17
C THR A 6 14.85 18.87 -36.82
N THR A 7 15.19 18.97 -35.54
CA THR A 7 16.53 18.67 -35.04
C THR A 7 16.63 17.19 -34.66
N PRO A 8 17.65 16.44 -35.10
CA PRO A 8 17.85 15.06 -34.68
C PRO A 8 18.32 15.01 -33.22
N SER A 9 17.48 14.43 -32.35
CA SER A 9 17.81 14.12 -30.97
C SER A 9 18.69 12.86 -30.93
N THR A 10 20.00 13.04 -30.86
CA THR A 10 20.97 11.98 -30.59
C THR A 10 20.93 11.57 -29.11
N SER A 11 19.89 10.82 -28.74
CA SER A 11 19.91 10.05 -27.49
C SER A 11 20.74 8.79 -27.74
N SER A 12 22.03 8.85 -27.44
CA SER A 12 22.86 7.65 -27.32
C SER A 12 22.38 6.87 -26.10
N LEU A 13 21.45 5.94 -26.32
CA LEU A 13 21.10 4.90 -25.37
C LEU A 13 22.36 4.05 -25.14
N LEU A 14 23.20 4.47 -24.19
CA LEU A 14 24.26 3.65 -23.63
C LEU A 14 23.61 2.33 -23.20
N HIS A 15 23.94 1.28 -23.94
CA HIS A 15 23.43 -0.07 -23.75
C HIS A 15 23.92 -0.56 -22.38
N ARG A 16 23.16 -0.27 -21.32
CA ARG A 16 23.47 -0.72 -19.97
C ARG A 16 23.40 -2.24 -19.98
N ASN A 17 24.55 -2.84 -19.70
CA ASN A 17 24.71 -4.28 -19.64
C ASN A 17 23.65 -4.87 -18.68
N GLN A 18 22.82 -5.81 -19.17
CA GLN A 18 21.74 -6.42 -18.39
C GLN A 18 22.22 -7.01 -17.06
N TYR A 19 23.49 -7.46 -16.99
CA TYR A 19 24.10 -7.95 -15.77
C TYR A 19 24.20 -6.88 -14.67
N GLN A 20 24.50 -5.63 -15.04
CA GLN A 20 24.58 -4.52 -14.06
C GLN A 20 23.19 -4.16 -13.50
N ILE A 21 22.16 -4.19 -14.34
CA ILE A 21 20.77 -3.95 -13.92
C ILE A 21 20.33 -5.05 -12.95
N ARG A 22 20.63 -6.32 -13.27
CA ARG A 22 20.28 -7.47 -12.44
C ARG A 22 21.03 -7.46 -11.10
N ALA A 23 22.32 -7.11 -11.10
CA ALA A 23 23.11 -7.00 -9.88
C ALA A 23 22.60 -5.89 -8.95
N GLN A 24 22.27 -4.71 -9.50
CA GLN A 24 21.69 -3.62 -8.71
C GLN A 24 20.34 -3.99 -8.09
N PHE A 25 19.49 -4.67 -8.85
CA PHE A 25 18.21 -5.16 -8.36
C PHE A 25 18.38 -6.16 -7.21
N LEU A 26 19.26 -7.16 -7.36
CA LEU A 26 19.51 -8.15 -6.32
C LEU A 26 20.12 -7.54 -5.05
N ASN A 27 21.04 -6.57 -5.20
CA ASN A 27 21.58 -5.82 -4.07
C ASN A 27 20.52 -4.99 -3.34
N SER A 28 19.55 -4.41 -4.07
CA SER A 28 18.44 -3.67 -3.46
C SER A 28 17.49 -4.56 -2.64
N LEU A 29 17.48 -5.86 -2.89
CA LEU A 29 16.73 -6.87 -2.14
C LEU A 29 17.54 -7.47 -0.99
N GLY A 30 18.78 -7.01 -0.76
CA GLY A 30 19.65 -7.54 0.30
C GLY A 30 20.24 -8.93 -0.02
N ILE A 31 20.13 -9.40 -1.27
CA ILE A 31 20.69 -10.68 -1.70
C ILE A 31 22.13 -10.44 -2.14
N VAL A 32 23.05 -10.43 -1.17
CA VAL A 32 24.48 -10.38 -1.46
C VAL A 32 24.92 -11.78 -1.89
N ARG A 33 25.33 -11.93 -3.14
CA ARG A 33 26.05 -13.14 -3.55
C ARG A 33 27.50 -12.95 -3.14
N ASP A 34 27.98 -13.79 -2.24
CA ASP A 34 29.41 -13.95 -2.03
C ASP A 34 30.01 -14.47 -3.35
N VAL A 35 30.64 -13.55 -4.07
CA VAL A 35 31.42 -13.90 -5.27
C VAL A 35 32.64 -14.64 -4.75
N VAL A 36 32.58 -15.96 -4.74
CA VAL A 36 33.76 -16.80 -4.54
C VAL A 36 34.68 -16.54 -5.74
N PRO A 37 35.86 -15.93 -5.55
CA PRO A 37 36.82 -15.77 -6.63
C PRO A 37 37.30 -17.17 -7.01
N THR A 38 36.92 -17.63 -8.20
CA THR A 38 37.56 -18.80 -8.83
C THR A 38 38.63 -18.25 -9.75
N ASP A 39 39.84 -18.12 -9.22
CA ASP A 39 41.05 -18.00 -10.02
C ASP A 39 41.70 -19.39 -10.14
N ASP A 40 42.09 -19.68 -11.38
CA ASP A 40 42.74 -20.87 -11.91
C ASP A 40 43.99 -21.37 -11.15
N ASP A 41 44.14 -22.69 -11.22
CA ASP A 41 45.37 -23.49 -11.30
C ASP A 41 46.47 -23.32 -10.24
N SER A 42 46.39 -24.13 -9.17
CA SER A 42 47.57 -24.74 -8.57
C SER A 42 47.18 -26.07 -7.91
N GLU A 43 47.62 -27.17 -8.52
CA GLU A 43 47.70 -28.47 -7.85
C GLU A 43 48.76 -28.36 -6.75
N ASP A 44 48.35 -28.27 -5.49
CA ASP A 44 49.22 -28.55 -4.36
C ASP A 44 48.40 -29.25 -3.27
N GLU A 45 48.80 -30.49 -3.00
CA GLU A 45 48.35 -31.28 -1.86
C GLU A 45 48.67 -30.53 -0.57
N MET A 46 47.66 -30.22 0.25
CA MET A 46 47.88 -30.08 1.68
C MET A 46 46.74 -30.67 2.51
N GLU A 47 47.18 -31.56 3.40
CA GLU A 47 46.53 -32.18 4.53
C GLU A 47 45.67 -31.23 5.37
N GLY A 48 44.72 -31.85 6.07
CA GLY A 48 43.62 -31.20 6.75
C GLY A 48 44.00 -30.23 7.88
N THR A 49 43.08 -29.31 8.11
CA THR A 49 42.76 -28.87 9.48
C THR A 49 41.24 -28.86 9.67
N ASN A 50 40.81 -29.56 10.71
CA ASN A 50 39.44 -29.64 11.19
C ASN A 50 38.97 -28.26 11.68
N ASP A 51 37.99 -27.65 11.01
CA ASP A 51 37.20 -26.58 11.60
C ASP A 51 35.96 -27.18 12.28
N ASN A 52 36.13 -27.38 13.59
CA ASN A 52 35.07 -27.71 14.53
C ASN A 52 34.16 -26.49 14.73
N GLY A 53 32.85 -26.65 14.48
CA GLY A 53 31.88 -26.06 15.40
C GLY A 53 30.80 -25.14 14.84
N LYS A 54 30.32 -25.33 13.61
CA LYS A 54 28.96 -24.88 13.24
C LYS A 54 28.07 -26.10 13.06
N GLN A 55 27.50 -26.55 14.18
CA GLN A 55 26.46 -27.57 14.13
C GLN A 55 25.25 -27.00 13.35
N PRO A 56 24.73 -27.73 12.35
CA PRO A 56 23.44 -27.43 11.76
C PRO A 56 22.39 -27.42 12.89
N LEU A 57 21.46 -26.47 12.86
CA LEU A 57 20.30 -26.49 13.75
C LEU A 57 19.54 -27.81 13.55
N GLU A 58 19.77 -28.78 14.44
CA GLU A 58 18.90 -29.95 14.59
C GLU A 58 17.54 -29.45 15.06
N PHE A 59 16.58 -29.46 14.13
CA PHE A 59 15.18 -29.43 14.48
C PHE A 59 14.88 -30.71 15.26
N MET A 60 14.83 -30.61 16.59
CA MET A 60 14.21 -31.63 17.43
C MET A 60 12.74 -31.73 17.04
N ARG A 61 12.43 -32.66 16.14
CA ARG A 61 11.07 -33.17 15.97
C ARG A 61 10.90 -34.22 17.07
N GLU A 62 10.08 -33.86 18.05
CA GLU A 62 9.62 -34.79 19.06
C GLU A 62 8.90 -35.95 18.35
N ASP A 63 9.27 -37.16 18.75
CA ASP A 63 8.83 -38.44 18.21
C ASP A 63 7.32 -38.64 18.48
N ASP A 64 6.47 -38.09 17.62
CA ASP A 64 5.06 -38.47 17.54
C ASP A 64 4.89 -39.60 16.50
N ASP A 65 4.57 -40.77 17.05
CA ASP A 65 3.93 -41.96 16.47
C ASP A 65 4.10 -42.22 14.97
N HIS A 66 4.83 -43.31 14.70
CA HIS A 66 4.97 -43.98 13.41
C HIS A 66 3.62 -44.40 12.80
N ASP A 67 2.87 -43.45 12.25
CA ASP A 67 2.03 -43.76 11.10
C ASP A 67 3.01 -44.10 9.96
N MET A 68 2.84 -45.26 9.34
CA MET A 68 3.66 -45.71 8.22
C MET A 68 3.51 -44.69 7.09
N GLN A 69 4.34 -43.66 7.11
CA GLN A 69 4.55 -42.74 6.01
C GLN A 69 5.10 -43.57 4.88
N GLN A 70 4.19 -44.11 4.06
CA GLN A 70 4.52 -44.61 2.74
C GLN A 70 5.33 -43.49 2.11
N GLN A 71 6.62 -43.73 1.93
CA GLN A 71 7.51 -42.79 1.27
C GLN A 71 6.89 -42.54 -0.09
N THR A 72 6.21 -41.40 -0.22
CA THR A 72 5.63 -40.96 -1.47
C THR A 72 6.81 -40.65 -2.38
N GLN A 73 7.25 -41.65 -3.12
CA GLN A 73 8.27 -41.47 -4.13
C GLN A 73 7.70 -40.52 -5.17
N VAL A 74 8.31 -39.35 -5.28
CA VAL A 74 8.05 -38.41 -6.36
C VAL A 74 8.51 -39.09 -7.64
N THR A 75 7.56 -39.44 -8.50
CA THR A 75 7.83 -39.96 -9.84
C THR A 75 7.48 -38.90 -10.87
N PHE A 76 8.24 -38.82 -11.96
CA PHE A 76 7.97 -37.90 -13.05
C PHE A 76 7.11 -38.59 -14.09
N ALA A 77 6.04 -37.93 -14.52
CA ALA A 77 5.25 -38.39 -15.67
C ALA A 77 6.13 -38.31 -16.93
N LEU A 78 6.20 -39.41 -17.69
CA LEU A 78 6.91 -39.47 -18.97
C LEU A 78 6.14 -38.77 -20.09
N ASP A 79 4.81 -38.72 -19.95
CA ASP A 79 3.91 -38.10 -20.92
C ASP A 79 3.59 -36.67 -20.50
N VAL A 80 3.91 -35.73 -21.39
CA VAL A 80 3.62 -34.30 -21.21
C VAL A 80 2.70 -33.86 -22.35
N SER A 81 1.55 -33.28 -22.03
CA SER A 81 0.66 -32.69 -23.03
C SER A 81 1.14 -31.28 -23.40
N LEU A 82 1.46 -31.08 -24.68
CA LEU A 82 1.81 -29.77 -25.20
C LEU A 82 0.54 -29.03 -25.63
N HIS A 83 0.33 -27.84 -25.09
CA HIS A 83 -0.70 -26.92 -25.56
C HIS A 83 -0.03 -25.66 -26.07
N GLU A 84 -0.19 -25.38 -27.35
CA GLU A 84 0.27 -24.12 -27.92
C GLU A 84 -0.55 -22.96 -27.37
N ILE A 85 0.13 -21.92 -26.92
CA ILE A 85 -0.49 -20.67 -26.53
C ILE A 85 -0.26 -19.63 -27.63
N PRO A 86 -1.24 -18.74 -27.89
CA PRO A 86 -1.06 -17.66 -28.85
C PRO A 86 0.13 -16.79 -28.46
N SER A 87 0.92 -16.38 -29.44
CA SER A 87 1.95 -15.37 -29.22
C SER A 87 1.30 -14.04 -28.90
N HIS A 88 1.99 -13.18 -28.14
CA HIS A 88 1.55 -11.80 -27.90
C HIS A 88 1.26 -11.03 -29.20
N ARG A 89 1.84 -11.46 -30.33
CA ARG A 89 1.63 -10.86 -31.65
C ARG A 89 0.28 -11.20 -32.24
N ASP A 90 -0.26 -12.37 -31.89
CA ASP A 90 -1.46 -12.95 -32.50
C ASP A 90 -2.75 -12.30 -31.96
N TYR A 91 -2.67 -11.61 -30.82
CA TYR A 91 -3.80 -10.86 -30.26
C TYR A 91 -4.13 -9.61 -31.07
N SER A 92 -5.44 -9.33 -31.20
CA SER A 92 -5.91 -8.07 -31.78
C SER A 92 -5.48 -6.88 -30.91
N PRO A 93 -5.46 -5.64 -31.46
CA PRO A 93 -5.22 -4.45 -30.65
C PRO A 93 -6.22 -4.27 -29.50
N GLU A 94 -7.47 -4.70 -29.68
CA GLU A 94 -8.52 -4.62 -28.68
C GLU A 94 -8.26 -5.60 -27.53
N ASP A 95 -7.93 -6.86 -27.84
CA ASP A 95 -7.52 -7.86 -26.85
C ASP A 95 -6.26 -7.40 -26.11
N LYS A 96 -5.33 -6.77 -26.84
CA LYS A 96 -4.13 -6.21 -26.23
C LYS A 96 -4.46 -5.14 -25.20
N LEU A 97 -5.37 -4.24 -25.51
CA LEU A 97 -5.81 -3.20 -24.57
C LEU A 97 -6.58 -3.78 -23.38
N ALA A 98 -7.32 -4.88 -23.58
CA ALA A 98 -8.07 -5.54 -22.52
C ALA A 98 -7.16 -6.36 -21.58
N ILE A 99 -6.17 -7.07 -22.13
CA ILE A 99 -5.28 -7.97 -21.37
C ILE A 99 -4.13 -7.20 -20.71
N TRP A 100 -3.52 -6.24 -21.42
CA TRP A 100 -2.38 -5.50 -20.89
C TRP A 100 -2.83 -4.31 -20.05
N ASN A 101 -2.84 -4.53 -18.74
CA ASN A 101 -3.04 -3.46 -17.77
C ASN A 101 -1.93 -2.41 -17.89
N GLY A 102 -2.32 -1.15 -18.01
CA GLY A 102 -1.37 -0.04 -17.98
C GLY A 102 -0.70 0.10 -16.61
N SER A 103 0.48 0.72 -16.56
CA SER A 103 1.23 0.94 -15.30
C SER A 103 0.41 1.63 -14.20
N LYS A 104 -0.49 2.54 -14.59
CA LYS A 104 -1.42 3.21 -13.66
C LYS A 104 -2.40 2.23 -13.03
N GLN A 105 -2.93 1.29 -13.81
CA GLN A 105 -3.88 0.29 -13.33
C GLN A 105 -3.18 -0.72 -12.43
N VAL A 106 -2.00 -1.19 -12.82
CA VAL A 106 -1.16 -2.05 -11.96
C VAL A 106 -0.86 -1.35 -10.64
N SER A 107 -0.45 -0.08 -10.67
CA SER A 107 -0.22 0.69 -9.45
C SER A 107 -1.47 0.83 -8.57
N ALA A 108 -2.65 0.97 -9.17
CA ALA A 108 -3.91 1.05 -8.44
C ALA A 108 -4.28 -0.31 -7.80
N ILE A 109 -4.09 -1.41 -8.53
CA ILE A 109 -4.27 -2.78 -8.02
C ILE A 109 -3.32 -3.05 -6.85
N VAL A 110 -2.03 -2.69 -6.99
CA VAL A 110 -1.05 -2.87 -5.92
C VAL A 110 -1.45 -2.09 -4.66
N GLN A 111 -1.86 -0.83 -4.81
CA GLN A 111 -2.34 -0.02 -3.68
C GLN A 111 -3.57 -0.66 -3.02
N ARG A 112 -4.52 -1.17 -3.80
CA ARG A 112 -5.70 -1.87 -3.30
C ARG A 112 -5.30 -3.12 -2.52
N ASN A 113 -4.56 -4.03 -3.13
CA ASN A 113 -4.13 -5.29 -2.52
C ASN A 113 -3.31 -5.04 -1.24
N THR A 114 -2.51 -3.97 -1.20
CA THR A 114 -1.75 -3.61 0.01
C THR A 114 -2.67 -3.21 1.16
N VAL A 115 -3.74 -2.45 0.89
CA VAL A 115 -4.73 -2.06 1.90
C VAL A 115 -5.51 -3.27 2.38
N GLU A 116 -5.92 -4.15 1.48
CA GLU A 116 -6.65 -5.39 1.78
C GLU A 116 -5.77 -6.32 2.64
N TYR A 117 -4.54 -6.58 2.21
CA TYR A 117 -3.62 -7.45 2.95
C TYR A 117 -3.25 -6.90 4.34
N ALA A 118 -3.12 -5.58 4.48
CA ALA A 118 -2.90 -4.96 5.78
C ALA A 118 -4.12 -5.06 6.71
N ALA A 119 -5.35 -5.06 6.16
CA ALA A 119 -6.57 -5.21 6.94
C ALA A 119 -6.74 -6.63 7.48
N GLU A 120 -6.31 -7.63 6.69
CA GLU A 120 -6.32 -9.06 7.05
C GLU A 120 -5.09 -9.49 7.86
N GLY A 121 -4.38 -8.54 8.48
CA GLY A 121 -3.24 -8.84 9.35
C GLY A 121 -2.04 -9.47 8.64
N TRP A 122 -1.89 -9.23 7.33
CA TRP A 122 -0.85 -9.85 6.50
C TRP A 122 -0.99 -11.38 6.38
N CYS A 123 -2.22 -11.91 6.49
CA CYS A 123 -2.54 -13.31 6.24
C CYS A 123 -3.04 -13.50 4.80
N VAL A 124 -2.37 -14.34 4.01
CA VAL A 124 -2.72 -14.54 2.59
C VAL A 124 -4.05 -15.29 2.45
N GLU A 125 -4.32 -16.23 3.35
CA GLU A 125 -5.53 -17.05 3.34
C GLU A 125 -6.78 -16.17 3.54
N GLY A 126 -6.73 -15.21 4.48
CA GLY A 126 -7.85 -14.29 4.74
C GLY A 126 -8.15 -13.33 3.58
N VAL A 127 -7.15 -12.95 2.77
CA VAL A 127 -7.38 -12.08 1.60
C VAL A 127 -8.15 -12.78 0.48
N LEU A 128 -8.08 -14.11 0.43
CA LEU A 128 -8.73 -14.91 -0.61
C LEU A 128 -10.18 -15.29 -0.25
N GLU A 129 -10.62 -15.08 0.99
CA GLU A 129 -11.96 -15.43 1.43
C GLU A 129 -13.01 -14.39 0.98
N GLU A 130 -13.79 -14.74 -0.05
CA GLU A 130 -14.78 -13.87 -0.68
C GLU A 130 -16.06 -13.65 0.16
N ASP A 131 -16.29 -14.46 1.21
CA ASP A 131 -17.50 -14.43 2.03
C ASP A 131 -17.71 -13.11 2.80
N SER A 132 -16.63 -12.38 3.04
CA SER A 132 -16.64 -11.09 3.74
C SER A 132 -16.85 -9.88 2.81
N PHE A 133 -16.95 -10.10 1.50
CA PHE A 133 -16.99 -9.03 0.51
C PHE A 133 -18.38 -8.41 0.40
N VAL A 134 -18.42 -7.11 0.10
CA VAL A 134 -19.67 -6.37 -0.13
C VAL A 134 -19.94 -6.32 -1.62
N GLN A 135 -21.14 -6.75 -2.03
CA GLN A 135 -21.58 -6.62 -3.41
C GLN A 135 -22.05 -5.19 -3.71
N LEU A 136 -21.46 -4.56 -4.72
CA LEU A 136 -21.88 -3.26 -5.24
C LEU A 136 -23.13 -3.40 -6.13
N PRO A 137 -23.87 -2.31 -6.39
CA PRO A 137 -24.97 -2.32 -7.35
C PRO A 137 -24.57 -2.72 -8.77
N SER A 138 -23.28 -2.62 -9.12
CA SER A 138 -22.72 -3.13 -10.37
C SER A 138 -22.65 -4.66 -10.44
N GLY A 139 -22.84 -5.35 -9.32
CA GLY A 139 -22.63 -6.80 -9.18
C GLY A 139 -21.21 -7.17 -8.75
N GLU A 140 -20.28 -6.22 -8.69
CA GLU A 140 -18.89 -6.45 -8.30
C GLU A 140 -18.76 -6.66 -6.79
N LEU A 141 -17.99 -7.67 -6.39
CA LEU A 141 -17.60 -7.90 -4.99
C LEU A 141 -16.39 -7.04 -4.64
N VAL A 142 -16.48 -6.29 -3.54
CA VAL A 142 -15.40 -5.42 -3.06
C VAL A 142 -15.13 -5.65 -1.58
N HIS A 143 -13.86 -5.72 -1.24
CA HIS A 143 -13.41 -5.85 0.14
C HIS A 143 -13.86 -4.65 1.01
N PRO A 144 -14.37 -4.85 2.23
CA PRO A 144 -14.84 -3.77 3.10
C PRO A 144 -13.79 -2.68 3.35
N ALA A 145 -12.53 -3.08 3.59
CA ALA A 145 -11.41 -2.15 3.81
C ALA A 145 -11.17 -1.21 2.61
N THR A 146 -11.29 -1.75 1.38
CA THR A 146 -11.17 -0.96 0.16
C THR A 146 -12.31 0.06 0.07
N LEU A 147 -13.53 -0.34 0.40
CA LEU A 147 -14.70 0.55 0.40
C LEU A 147 -14.54 1.69 1.43
N GLU A 148 -14.14 1.37 2.65
CA GLU A 148 -13.89 2.37 3.70
C GLU A 148 -12.82 3.37 3.27
N GLN A 149 -11.72 2.88 2.71
CA GLN A 149 -10.63 3.71 2.22
C GLN A 149 -11.09 4.67 1.11
N GLN A 150 -11.91 4.18 0.18
CA GLN A 150 -12.48 5.01 -0.88
C GLN A 150 -13.41 6.10 -0.31
N GLN A 151 -14.26 5.77 0.66
CA GLN A 151 -15.13 6.74 1.33
C GLN A 151 -14.32 7.82 2.05
N ARG A 152 -13.24 7.43 2.74
CA ARG A 152 -12.32 8.35 3.42
C ARG A 152 -11.66 9.32 2.44
N ILE A 153 -11.13 8.82 1.33
CA ILE A 153 -10.52 9.64 0.27
C ILE A 153 -11.56 10.60 -0.34
N ALA A 154 -12.77 10.10 -0.63
CA ALA A 154 -13.85 10.93 -1.20
C ALA A 154 -14.26 12.07 -0.26
N LYS A 155 -14.39 11.78 1.04
CA LYS A 155 -14.70 12.79 2.08
C LYS A 155 -13.61 13.86 2.15
N GLN A 156 -12.34 13.45 2.19
CA GLN A 156 -11.21 14.38 2.20
C GLN A 156 -11.17 15.26 0.94
N ARG A 157 -11.43 14.70 -0.24
CA ARG A 157 -11.53 15.45 -1.50
C ARG A 157 -12.64 16.50 -1.45
N LYS A 158 -13.83 16.14 -0.96
CA LYS A 158 -14.96 17.08 -0.80
C LYS A 158 -14.61 18.23 0.14
N LEU A 159 -14.01 17.94 1.29
CA LEU A 159 -13.57 18.96 2.25
C LEU A 159 -12.53 19.90 1.65
N ARG A 160 -11.54 19.36 0.93
CA ARG A 160 -10.52 20.15 0.24
C ARG A 160 -11.13 21.08 -0.81
N MET A 161 -12.06 20.58 -1.62
CA MET A 161 -12.77 21.40 -2.60
C MET A 161 -13.63 22.50 -1.95
N GLN A 162 -14.30 22.20 -0.83
CA GLN A 162 -15.09 23.20 -0.11
C GLN A 162 -14.21 24.28 0.50
N ALA A 163 -13.07 23.90 1.10
CA ALA A 163 -12.09 24.84 1.61
C ALA A 163 -11.53 25.75 0.50
N GLU A 164 -11.24 25.19 -0.68
CA GLU A 164 -10.77 25.97 -1.82
C GLU A 164 -11.85 26.95 -2.33
N LYS A 165 -13.11 26.51 -2.43
CA LYS A 165 -14.24 27.39 -2.77
C LYS A 165 -14.38 28.52 -1.76
N ARG A 166 -14.32 28.23 -0.45
CA ARG A 166 -14.34 29.26 0.61
C ARG A 166 -13.15 30.20 0.52
N ARG A 167 -11.97 29.71 0.14
CA ARG A 167 -10.78 30.56 -0.08
C ARG A 167 -11.00 31.51 -1.26
N LYS A 168 -11.55 31.01 -2.38
CA LYS A 168 -11.87 31.84 -3.57
C LYS A 168 -12.99 32.84 -3.29
N GLN A 169 -14.03 32.45 -2.54
CA GLN A 169 -15.13 33.33 -2.14
C GLN A 169 -14.71 34.33 -1.05
N GLY A 170 -13.81 33.95 -0.15
CA GLY A 170 -13.25 34.80 0.91
C GLY A 170 -12.15 35.75 0.43
N TYR A 171 -11.67 35.61 -0.81
CA TYR A 171 -10.84 36.59 -1.51
C TYR A 171 -11.67 37.68 -2.24
N ALA A 172 -12.99 37.72 -2.04
CA ALA A 172 -13.67 39.00 -2.07
C ALA A 172 -13.18 39.78 -0.84
N TYR A 173 -12.09 40.51 -1.02
CA TYR A 173 -11.67 41.53 -0.06
C TYR A 173 -12.94 42.31 0.30
N LYS A 174 -13.35 42.22 1.57
CA LYS A 174 -13.96 43.36 2.25
C LYS A 174 -13.19 44.56 1.75
N SER A 175 -13.85 45.44 0.99
CA SER A 175 -13.14 46.51 0.31
C SER A 175 -12.26 47.25 1.32
N VAL A 176 -11.20 47.94 0.90
CA VAL A 176 -10.39 48.73 1.85
C VAL A 176 -11.28 49.62 2.75
N ALA A 177 -12.46 50.05 2.25
CA ALA A 177 -13.48 50.75 3.03
C ALA A 177 -14.12 49.92 4.18
N ASP A 178 -14.33 48.62 4.02
CA ASP A 178 -14.84 47.74 5.09
C ASP A 178 -13.82 47.49 6.20
N CYS A 179 -12.52 47.51 5.86
CA CYS A 179 -11.43 47.41 6.84
C CYS A 179 -11.26 48.72 7.61
N LEU A 180 -11.46 49.88 6.97
CA LEU A 180 -11.41 51.21 7.61
C LEU A 180 -12.64 51.49 8.52
N ASN A 181 -13.79 50.90 8.23
CA ASN A 181 -15.00 51.06 9.05
C ASN A 181 -15.02 50.24 10.35
N PHE A 182 -13.96 49.47 10.66
CA PHE A 182 -13.88 48.72 11.91
C PHE A 182 -13.65 49.61 13.16
N HIS A 183 -13.18 50.84 12.97
CA HIS A 183 -12.91 51.79 14.07
C HIS A 183 -14.12 52.61 14.55
N GLN A 184 -15.32 52.43 13.98
CA GLN A 184 -16.50 53.23 14.34
C GLN A 184 -17.69 52.43 14.89
N LYS A 185 -17.47 51.21 15.39
CA LYS A 185 -18.56 50.52 16.11
C LYS A 185 -18.62 51.04 17.54
N PRO A 186 -19.66 51.82 17.94
CA PRO A 186 -19.83 52.21 19.32
C PRO A 186 -19.92 50.94 20.15
N VAL A 187 -19.08 50.85 21.18
CA VAL A 187 -19.10 49.78 22.18
C VAL A 187 -20.46 49.84 22.85
N LYS A 188 -21.45 49.10 22.33
CA LYS A 188 -22.72 48.93 23.04
C LYS A 188 -22.39 48.15 24.30
N ALA A 189 -22.29 48.89 25.41
CA ALA A 189 -22.09 48.35 26.74
C ALA A 189 -23.09 47.22 26.95
N LYS A 190 -22.59 45.98 26.99
CA LYS A 190 -23.39 44.82 27.39
C LYS A 190 -23.79 45.07 28.84
N ARG A 191 -25.01 45.60 29.06
CA ARG A 191 -25.66 45.60 30.38
C ARG A 191 -25.68 44.15 30.84
N ARG A 192 -24.75 43.84 31.74
CA ARG A 192 -24.63 42.56 32.41
C ARG A 192 -25.93 42.35 33.19
N LYS A 193 -26.89 41.63 32.59
CA LYS A 193 -28.11 41.22 33.31
C LYS A 193 -27.65 40.36 34.48
N GLN A 194 -27.70 40.93 35.68
CA GLN A 194 -27.48 40.18 36.91
C GLN A 194 -28.50 39.05 36.94
N LYS A 195 -28.03 37.80 36.90
CA LYS A 195 -28.90 36.65 37.09
C LYS A 195 -29.37 36.68 38.55
N PRO A 196 -30.67 36.55 38.83
CA PRO A 196 -31.15 36.44 40.21
C PRO A 196 -30.55 35.18 40.85
N SER A 197 -29.85 35.39 41.96
CA SER A 197 -29.31 34.35 42.83
C SER A 197 -30.44 33.41 43.26
N LYS A 198 -30.40 32.15 42.82
CA LYS A 198 -31.27 31.10 43.35
C LYS A 198 -30.84 30.81 44.79
N ARG A 199 -31.60 31.32 45.75
CA ARG A 199 -31.47 30.95 47.18
C ARG A 199 -31.75 29.46 47.31
N THR A 200 -30.74 28.72 47.75
CA THR A 200 -30.87 27.34 48.20
C THR A 200 -31.68 27.32 49.50
N PRO A 201 -32.78 26.55 49.62
CA PRO A 201 -33.47 26.40 50.89
C PRO A 201 -32.61 25.58 51.86
N LEU A 202 -32.47 26.09 53.09
CA LEU A 202 -31.85 25.42 54.23
C LEU A 202 -32.60 24.12 54.53
N ARG A 203 -31.87 23.01 54.42
CA ARG A 203 -32.32 21.67 54.79
C ARG A 203 -32.35 21.58 56.32
N THR A 204 -33.55 21.62 56.90
CA THR A 204 -33.79 21.31 58.31
C THR A 204 -33.55 19.81 58.53
N LEU A 205 -32.61 19.49 59.43
CA LEU A 205 -32.40 18.15 59.97
C LEU A 205 -33.33 18.00 61.18
N SER A 206 -34.42 17.26 61.02
CA SER A 206 -35.19 16.74 62.15
C SER A 206 -34.55 15.43 62.60
N ALA A 207 -33.96 15.46 63.78
CA ALA A 207 -33.60 14.30 64.56
C ALA A 207 -34.87 13.62 65.07
N THR A 208 -34.96 12.30 64.95
CA THR A 208 -35.82 11.48 65.80
C THR A 208 -34.99 10.30 66.28
N SER A 209 -34.84 10.30 67.60
CA SER A 209 -34.30 9.26 68.45
C SER A 209 -35.38 8.20 68.72
N GLU A 210 -34.89 7.03 69.15
CA GLU A 210 -35.59 5.87 69.75
C GLU A 210 -36.11 4.78 68.79
#